data_AF-A0A5B8NKP8-F1
#
_entry.id   AF-A0A5B8NKP8-F1
#
_cell.length_a   1.000
_cell.length_b   1.000
_cell.length_c   1.000
_cell.angle_alpha   90.00
_cell.angle_beta   90.00
_cell.angle_gamma   90.00
#
_symmetry.space_group_name_H-M   'P 1'
#
loop_
_entity.id
_entity.type
_entity.pdbx_description
1 polymer ?
#
loop_
_entity_poly.entity_id
_entity_poly.type
_entity_poly.pdbx_seq_one_letter_code
_entity_poly.pdbx_strand_id
1 'polypeptide(L)'
;MLTASFRFLGSIKFAIPLLTAIVLILIGATIYESEVGTSAVQDMIYKSPWFGGLMFLLAINLGASALSRYPWRGARKIGFAITHLGLIVIIAGSAAVIHLGTEGLLLVRTDGAGNNQMRVDGEVVEVLTPDQNLIQQELFIKPNGKIRPNTVGDVQLLQYAENTMQTVRFEEGENSNNLAVQLQLNSDRMGQNLTRHLALHPISYQEIDLGMATLEMIEVDSKLDQYLSPDQKADSPYFQILVSPEEKLYYAVNSSQGFQSGELTVNNPIKTGWADFQVKVNQVIPHAEIQRDVIPIASQDNQTPGLLVQMPTGKKQWLQWGEPRKINTNQGNFYVAFTPNLKQLPFTIHLDDFIVERNEGSQSVAMWTSQITIKNSEEEVQREVWMNHPTWYQGWKIAQASWNPGDLEQSTLQVKREPIWVTALTFGGSGLVVLGIVIMFYGRSLSKQVTAMKPKEESTATEAIHVN
;
A
#
# COMPACT_ATOMS: atom_id res chain seq x y z
N MET A 1 -41.73 -31.35 2.60
CA MET A 1 -40.34 -30.97 2.27
C MET A 1 -39.79 -29.86 3.16
N LEU A 2 -40.50 -28.72 3.35
CA LEU A 2 -40.03 -27.62 4.21
C LEU A 2 -39.60 -28.04 5.65
N THR A 3 -40.32 -28.97 6.28
CA THR A 3 -40.03 -29.43 7.65
C THR A 3 -38.76 -30.29 7.74
N ALA A 4 -38.45 -31.09 6.72
CA ALA A 4 -37.25 -31.91 6.69
C ALA A 4 -36.00 -31.05 6.47
N SER A 5 -36.06 -30.11 5.52
CA SER A 5 -34.98 -29.15 5.24
C SER A 5 -34.68 -28.26 6.45
N PHE A 6 -35.72 -27.73 7.10
CA PHE A 6 -35.55 -26.91 8.31
C PHE A 6 -34.91 -27.71 9.46
N ARG A 7 -35.34 -28.96 9.68
CA ARG A 7 -34.76 -29.83 10.72
C ARG A 7 -33.31 -30.18 10.42
N PHE A 8 -32.96 -30.39 9.16
CA PHE A 8 -31.58 -30.65 8.74
C PHE A 8 -30.70 -29.41 8.96
N LEU A 9 -31.13 -28.24 8.49
CA LEU A 9 -30.41 -26.98 8.63
C LEU A 9 -30.17 -26.61 10.11
N GLY A 10 -31.09 -26.92 11.02
CA GLY A 10 -30.92 -26.70 12.45
C GLY A 10 -30.21 -27.83 13.21
N SER A 11 -29.74 -28.88 12.52
CA SER A 11 -29.19 -30.07 13.18
C SER A 11 -27.69 -29.97 13.47
N ILE A 12 -27.25 -30.73 14.49
CA ILE A 12 -25.83 -30.92 14.81
C ILE A 12 -25.08 -31.62 13.65
N LYS A 13 -25.77 -32.49 12.89
CA LYS A 13 -25.19 -33.20 11.73
C LYS A 13 -24.78 -32.25 10.60
N PHE A 14 -25.45 -31.10 10.47
CA PHE A 14 -25.05 -30.03 9.56
C PHE A 14 -24.03 -29.07 10.20
N ALA A 15 -24.22 -28.73 11.47
CA ALA A 15 -23.37 -27.78 12.18
C ALA A 15 -21.92 -28.24 12.32
N ILE A 16 -21.67 -29.51 12.68
CA ILE A 16 -20.31 -30.00 12.92
C ILE A 16 -19.45 -29.92 11.65
N PRO A 17 -19.84 -30.49 10.49
CA PRO A 17 -19.05 -30.37 9.27
C PRO A 17 -18.81 -28.92 8.85
N LEU A 18 -19.83 -28.06 8.98
CA LEU A 18 -19.73 -26.64 8.64
C LEU A 18 -18.69 -25.93 9.53
N LEU A 19 -18.77 -26.11 10.84
CA LEU A 19 -17.82 -25.51 11.79
C LEU A 19 -16.41 -26.08 11.59
N THR A 20 -16.26 -27.39 11.37
CA THR A 20 -14.96 -28.00 11.07
C THR A 20 -14.37 -27.42 9.79
N ALA A 21 -15.17 -27.25 8.73
CA ALA A 21 -14.70 -26.63 7.50
C ALA A 21 -14.23 -25.19 7.74
N ILE A 22 -15.03 -24.37 8.43
CA ILE A 22 -14.66 -22.99 8.76
C ILE A 22 -13.35 -22.96 9.55
N VAL A 23 -13.20 -23.79 10.59
CA VAL A 23 -11.97 -23.84 11.41
C VAL A 23 -10.75 -24.23 10.58
N LEU A 24 -10.86 -25.27 9.73
CA LEU A 24 -9.75 -25.68 8.86
C LEU A 24 -9.37 -24.58 7.85
N ILE A 25 -10.36 -23.86 7.31
CA ILE A 25 -10.14 -22.70 6.44
C ILE A 25 -9.40 -21.59 7.20
N LEU A 26 -9.82 -21.26 8.42
CA LEU A 26 -9.17 -20.23 9.24
C LEU A 26 -7.72 -20.59 9.56
N ILE A 27 -7.46 -21.85 9.95
CA ILE A 27 -6.09 -22.33 10.20
C ILE A 27 -5.25 -22.24 8.93
N GLY A 28 -5.78 -22.72 7.79
CA GLY A 28 -5.09 -22.64 6.50
C GLY A 28 -4.84 -21.20 6.06
N ALA A 29 -5.79 -20.29 6.30
CA ALA A 29 -5.66 -18.87 6.00
C ALA A 29 -4.54 -18.21 6.82
N THR A 30 -4.41 -18.53 8.11
CA THR A 30 -3.31 -18.01 8.95
C THR A 30 -1.95 -18.53 8.50
N ILE A 31 -1.84 -19.80 8.09
CA ILE A 31 -0.57 -20.33 7.55
C ILE A 31 -0.25 -19.63 6.23
N TYR A 32 -1.24 -19.50 5.35
CA TYR A 32 -1.07 -18.85 4.05
C TYR A 32 -0.71 -17.37 4.20
N GLU A 33 -1.26 -16.67 5.19
CA GLU A 33 -0.94 -15.27 5.50
C GLU A 33 0.54 -15.04 5.77
N SER A 34 1.22 -15.99 6.41
CA SER A 34 2.67 -15.87 6.64
C SER A 34 3.51 -15.90 5.37
N GLU A 35 2.97 -16.43 4.26
CA GLU A 35 3.68 -16.54 2.98
C GLU A 35 3.35 -15.39 2.03
N VAL A 36 2.09 -14.93 1.98
CA VAL A 36 1.62 -13.96 0.97
C VAL A 36 1.21 -12.60 1.54
N GLY A 37 1.24 -12.45 2.85
CA GLY A 37 0.86 -11.22 3.55
C GLY A 37 -0.65 -11.05 3.77
N THR A 38 -0.99 -10.13 4.69
CA THR A 38 -2.36 -9.94 5.19
C THR A 38 -3.34 -9.46 4.13
N SER A 39 -2.96 -8.49 3.28
CA SER A 39 -3.88 -7.92 2.27
C SER A 39 -4.37 -8.99 1.28
N ALA A 40 -3.48 -9.84 0.77
CA ALA A 40 -3.85 -10.92 -0.15
C ALA A 40 -4.83 -11.93 0.49
N VAL A 41 -4.62 -12.32 1.75
CA VAL A 41 -5.51 -13.28 2.44
C VAL A 41 -6.87 -12.65 2.78
N GLN A 42 -6.89 -11.38 3.16
CA GLN A 42 -8.13 -10.63 3.38
C GLN A 42 -9.02 -10.69 2.15
N ASP A 43 -8.50 -10.42 0.97
CA ASP A 43 -9.31 -10.37 -0.24
C ASP A 43 -9.66 -11.76 -0.79
N MET A 44 -8.73 -12.71 -0.75
CA MET A 44 -8.94 -14.04 -1.33
C MET A 44 -9.83 -14.95 -0.46
N ILE A 45 -9.80 -14.76 0.87
CA ILE A 45 -10.49 -15.61 1.83
C ILE A 45 -11.53 -14.80 2.60
N TYR A 46 -11.13 -13.87 3.45
CA TYR A 46 -12.04 -13.29 4.46
C TYR A 46 -13.16 -12.41 3.86
N LYS A 47 -12.84 -11.59 2.86
CA LYS A 47 -13.79 -10.71 2.15
C LYS A 47 -14.39 -11.39 0.91
N SER A 48 -14.07 -12.66 0.68
CA SER A 48 -14.53 -13.38 -0.51
C SER A 48 -16.02 -13.76 -0.44
N PRO A 49 -16.75 -13.79 -1.58
CA PRO A 49 -18.15 -14.21 -1.59
C PRO A 49 -18.38 -15.65 -1.11
N TRP A 50 -17.42 -16.55 -1.35
CA TRP A 50 -17.54 -17.95 -0.96
C TRP A 50 -17.44 -18.14 0.56
N PHE A 51 -16.52 -17.41 1.21
CA PHE A 51 -16.40 -17.43 2.67
C PHE A 51 -17.60 -16.72 3.31
N GLY A 52 -18.06 -15.61 2.73
CA GLY A 52 -19.32 -14.96 3.09
C GLY A 52 -20.51 -15.94 3.02
N GLY A 53 -20.55 -16.80 2.00
CA GLY A 53 -21.53 -17.88 1.88
C GLY A 53 -21.48 -18.89 3.04
N LEU A 54 -20.29 -19.28 3.51
CA LEU A 54 -20.13 -20.15 4.68
C LEU A 54 -20.64 -19.48 5.96
N MET A 55 -20.30 -18.19 6.16
CA MET A 55 -20.78 -17.41 7.29
C MET A 55 -22.31 -17.23 7.27
N PHE A 56 -22.89 -17.06 6.07
CA PHE A 56 -24.34 -17.01 5.89
C PHE A 56 -25.01 -18.36 6.21
N LEU A 57 -24.42 -19.48 5.77
CA LEU A 57 -24.91 -20.82 6.13
C LEU A 57 -24.82 -21.07 7.64
N LEU A 58 -23.77 -20.56 8.30
CA LEU A 58 -23.65 -20.63 9.76
C LEU A 58 -24.77 -19.83 10.44
N ALA A 59 -25.07 -18.62 9.96
CA ALA A 59 -26.18 -17.82 10.48
C ALA A 59 -27.54 -18.53 10.32
N ILE A 60 -27.80 -19.16 9.16
CA ILE A 60 -29.00 -19.98 8.93
C ILE A 60 -29.05 -21.16 9.91
N ASN A 61 -27.94 -21.86 10.10
CA ASN A 61 -27.86 -22.98 11.04
C ASN A 61 -28.17 -22.54 12.48
N LEU A 62 -27.57 -21.45 12.94
CA LEU A 62 -27.81 -20.87 14.27
C LEU A 62 -29.29 -20.49 14.45
N GLY A 63 -29.89 -19.84 13.44
CA GLY A 63 -31.29 -19.42 13.46
C GLY A 63 -32.25 -20.60 13.47
N ALA A 64 -32.05 -21.58 12.60
CA ALA A 64 -32.87 -22.79 12.54
C ALA A 64 -32.75 -23.63 13.83
N SER A 65 -31.54 -23.75 14.38
CA SER A 65 -31.29 -24.42 15.67
C SER A 65 -32.03 -23.72 16.81
N ALA A 66 -31.98 -22.39 16.89
CA ALA A 66 -32.72 -21.59 17.87
C ALA A 66 -34.23 -21.79 17.76
N LEU A 67 -34.79 -21.62 16.56
CA LEU A 67 -36.22 -21.73 16.28
C LEU A 67 -36.77 -23.15 16.47
N SER A 68 -35.97 -24.18 16.19
CA SER A 68 -36.37 -25.59 16.39
C SER A 68 -36.70 -25.94 17.85
N ARG A 69 -36.27 -25.12 18.81
CA ARG A 69 -36.49 -25.30 20.25
C ARG A 69 -37.61 -24.42 20.80
N TYR A 70 -38.34 -23.73 19.93
CA TYR A 70 -39.54 -22.98 20.29
C TYR A 70 -40.65 -23.94 20.77
N PRO A 71 -41.45 -23.60 21.81
CA PRO A 71 -41.40 -22.37 22.60
C PRO A 71 -40.26 -22.37 23.64
N TRP A 72 -39.52 -21.26 23.71
CA TRP A 72 -38.40 -21.07 24.65
C TRP A 72 -38.91 -20.84 26.08
N ARG A 73 -39.36 -21.91 26.74
CA ARG A 73 -39.84 -21.86 28.12
C ARG A 73 -38.69 -22.06 29.11
N GLY A 74 -38.51 -21.07 29.99
CA GLY A 74 -37.54 -21.07 31.08
C GLY A 74 -36.18 -20.48 30.71
N ALA A 75 -35.49 -19.94 31.71
CA ALA A 75 -34.26 -19.15 31.57
C ALA A 75 -33.20 -19.81 30.67
N ARG A 76 -32.94 -21.12 30.82
CA ARG A 76 -31.94 -21.82 29.99
C ARG A 76 -32.24 -21.76 28.48
N LYS A 77 -33.50 -21.95 28.09
CA LYS A 77 -33.90 -21.96 26.67
C LYS A 77 -33.96 -20.54 26.09
N ILE A 78 -34.38 -19.57 26.92
CA ILE A 78 -34.37 -18.15 26.56
C ILE A 78 -32.93 -17.67 26.36
N GLY A 79 -32.06 -17.95 27.32
CA GLY A 79 -30.64 -17.63 27.24
C GLY A 79 -29.98 -18.24 26.00
N PHE A 80 -30.25 -19.52 25.73
CA PHE A 80 -29.79 -20.18 24.49
C PHE A 80 -30.24 -19.43 23.21
N ALA A 81 -31.52 -19.03 23.13
CA ALA A 81 -32.05 -18.33 21.96
C ALA A 81 -31.44 -16.92 21.81
N ILE A 82 -31.30 -16.18 22.91
CA ILE A 82 -30.69 -14.85 22.93
C ILE A 82 -29.21 -14.93 22.51
N THR A 83 -28.45 -15.92 23.00
CA THR A 83 -27.06 -16.11 22.58
C THR A 83 -26.94 -16.38 21.09
N HIS A 84 -27.81 -17.22 20.51
CA HIS A 84 -27.78 -17.51 19.07
C HIS A 84 -28.19 -16.28 18.25
N LEU A 85 -29.18 -15.51 18.70
CA LEU A 85 -29.53 -14.24 18.08
C LEU A 85 -28.35 -13.26 18.10
N GLY A 86 -27.65 -13.15 19.24
CA GLY A 86 -26.45 -12.33 19.37
C GLY A 86 -25.35 -12.72 18.37
N LEU A 87 -25.08 -14.01 18.21
CA LEU A 87 -24.12 -14.51 17.22
C LEU A 87 -24.54 -14.16 15.78
N ILE A 88 -25.82 -14.31 15.43
CA ILE A 88 -26.33 -13.94 14.09
C ILE A 88 -26.18 -12.44 13.86
N VAL A 89 -26.48 -11.62 14.86
CA VAL A 89 -26.32 -10.17 14.80
C VAL A 89 -24.84 -9.77 14.63
N ILE A 90 -23.91 -10.46 15.30
CA ILE A 90 -22.46 -10.25 15.10
C ILE A 90 -22.04 -10.61 13.68
N ILE A 91 -22.49 -11.76 13.15
CA ILE A 91 -22.18 -12.18 11.77
C ILE A 91 -22.70 -11.14 10.77
N ALA A 92 -23.94 -10.67 10.94
CA ALA A 92 -24.52 -9.64 10.09
C ALA A 92 -23.79 -8.29 10.22
N GLY A 93 -23.45 -7.89 11.44
CA GLY A 93 -22.68 -6.67 11.70
C GLY A 93 -21.28 -6.73 11.08
N SER A 94 -20.57 -7.85 11.21
CA SER A 94 -19.26 -8.06 10.58
C SER A 94 -19.33 -8.00 9.06
N ALA A 95 -20.34 -8.63 8.45
CA ALA A 95 -20.57 -8.51 7.01
C ALA A 95 -20.84 -7.06 6.59
N ALA A 96 -21.60 -6.30 7.39
CA ALA A 96 -21.85 -4.89 7.13
C ALA A 96 -20.58 -4.03 7.27
N VAL A 97 -19.69 -4.31 8.23
CA VAL A 97 -18.39 -3.62 8.35
C VAL A 97 -17.55 -3.82 7.08
N ILE A 98 -17.52 -5.02 6.51
CA ILE A 98 -16.75 -5.32 5.29
C ILE A 98 -17.25 -4.52 4.08
N HIS A 99 -18.56 -4.35 3.94
CA HIS A 99 -19.15 -3.74 2.73
C HIS A 99 -19.41 -2.22 2.86
N LEU A 100 -19.56 -1.72 4.08
CA LEU A 100 -19.96 -0.33 4.35
C LEU A 100 -18.87 0.46 5.10
N GLY A 101 -17.87 -0.23 5.64
CA GLY A 101 -16.73 0.39 6.29
C GLY A 101 -15.81 1.06 5.26
N THR A 102 -15.21 2.17 5.66
CA THR A 102 -14.07 2.77 4.98
C THR A 102 -12.93 2.84 5.96
N GLU A 103 -11.77 2.35 5.57
CA GLU A 103 -10.56 2.35 6.39
C GLU A 103 -9.34 2.62 5.51
N GLY A 104 -8.35 3.29 6.05
CA GLY A 104 -7.11 3.58 5.34
C GLY A 104 -6.13 4.35 6.21
N LEU A 105 -4.97 4.60 5.63
CA LEU A 105 -3.84 5.24 6.26
C LEU A 105 -3.67 6.66 5.72
N LEU A 106 -3.52 7.62 6.62
CA LEU A 106 -3.26 9.02 6.30
C LEU A 106 -1.87 9.36 6.80
N LEU A 107 -0.95 9.69 5.89
CA LEU A 107 0.35 10.24 6.26
C LEU A 107 0.20 11.74 6.54
N VAL A 108 0.66 12.19 7.70
CA VAL A 108 0.68 13.60 8.08
C VAL A 108 2.10 14.00 8.48
N ARG A 109 2.45 15.26 8.23
CA ARG A 109 3.77 15.80 8.51
C ARG A 109 3.71 17.18 9.18
N THR A 110 4.71 17.50 10.00
CA THR A 110 4.86 18.80 10.66
C THR A 110 5.40 19.88 9.73
N ASP A 111 6.24 19.52 8.76
CA ASP A 111 6.86 20.41 7.77
C ASP A 111 5.98 20.65 6.52
N GLY A 112 4.82 20.00 6.45
CA GLY A 112 3.93 20.02 5.28
C GLY A 112 2.58 20.68 5.56
N ALA A 113 1.86 21.02 4.49
CA ALA A 113 0.45 21.38 4.63
C ALA A 113 -0.37 20.18 5.15
N GLY A 114 -1.53 20.47 5.76
CA GLY A 114 -2.43 19.41 6.19
C GLY A 114 -2.87 18.51 5.03
N ASN A 115 -3.08 17.22 5.33
CA ASN A 115 -3.46 16.20 4.36
C ASN A 115 -4.94 15.80 4.54
N ASN A 116 -5.64 15.64 3.42
CA ASN A 116 -7.02 15.12 3.35
C ASN A 116 -7.15 13.90 2.45
N GLN A 117 -6.06 13.25 2.05
CA GLN A 117 -6.05 12.06 1.20
C GLN A 117 -5.54 10.85 1.97
N MET A 118 -6.45 9.92 2.27
CA MET A 118 -6.10 8.65 2.89
C MET A 118 -5.86 7.59 1.82
N ARG A 119 -4.84 6.76 2.02
CA ARG A 119 -4.60 5.54 1.24
C ARG A 119 -5.47 4.41 1.77
N VAL A 120 -6.38 3.93 0.95
CA VAL A 120 -7.20 2.74 1.19
C VAL A 120 -6.43 1.51 0.68
N ASP A 121 -6.83 0.32 1.13
CA ASP A 121 -6.34 -0.95 0.61
C ASP A 121 -6.57 -1.05 -0.91
N GLY A 122 -5.64 -1.71 -1.62
CA GLY A 122 -5.67 -1.88 -3.06
C GLY A 122 -4.88 -0.83 -3.87
N GLU A 123 -4.53 -1.21 -5.10
CA GLU A 123 -3.94 -0.33 -6.10
C GLU A 123 -4.96 0.01 -7.19
N VAL A 124 -4.76 1.13 -7.88
CA VAL A 124 -5.62 1.57 -8.98
C VAL A 124 -4.79 1.82 -10.22
N VAL A 125 -5.42 1.61 -11.38
CA VAL A 125 -4.95 2.12 -12.66
C VAL A 125 -5.89 3.20 -13.13
N GLU A 126 -5.30 4.34 -13.44
CA GLU A 126 -5.96 5.49 -14.01
C GLU A 126 -5.54 5.63 -15.47
N VAL A 127 -6.51 5.69 -16.38
CA VAL A 127 -6.29 5.89 -17.80
C VAL A 127 -7.07 7.14 -18.21
N LEU A 128 -6.35 8.20 -18.58
CA LEU A 128 -6.92 9.32 -19.32
C LEU A 128 -6.73 9.04 -20.81
N THR A 129 -7.85 8.82 -21.50
CA THR A 129 -7.88 8.55 -22.94
C THR A 129 -7.74 9.83 -23.76
N PRO A 130 -7.43 9.75 -25.07
CA PRO A 130 -7.27 10.93 -25.93
C PRO A 130 -8.48 11.87 -26.01
N ASP A 131 -9.68 11.34 -25.79
CA ASP A 131 -10.95 12.07 -25.70
C ASP A 131 -11.23 12.65 -24.30
N GLN A 132 -10.22 12.68 -23.43
CA GLN A 132 -10.25 13.21 -22.05
C GLN A 132 -11.17 12.46 -21.09
N ASN A 133 -11.53 11.22 -21.40
CA ASN A 133 -12.24 10.36 -20.45
C ASN A 133 -11.26 9.75 -19.45
N LEU A 134 -11.50 10.00 -18.15
CA LEU A 134 -10.75 9.38 -17.07
C LEU A 134 -11.44 8.08 -16.66
N ILE A 135 -10.74 6.97 -16.82
CA ILE A 135 -11.17 5.64 -16.38
C ILE A 135 -10.27 5.23 -15.22
N GLN A 136 -10.85 5.11 -14.03
CA GLN A 136 -10.16 4.62 -12.84
C GLN A 136 -10.69 3.24 -12.46
N GLN A 137 -9.78 2.29 -12.27
CA GLN A 137 -10.14 0.92 -11.97
C GLN A 137 -9.21 0.34 -10.90
N GLU A 138 -9.81 -0.22 -9.85
CA GLU A 138 -9.08 -0.96 -8.82
C GLU A 138 -8.53 -2.28 -9.37
N LEU A 139 -7.32 -2.60 -8.96
CA LEU A 139 -6.59 -3.80 -9.34
C LEU A 139 -6.54 -4.79 -8.19
N PHE A 140 -6.63 -6.07 -8.57
CA PHE A 140 -6.35 -7.20 -7.71
C PHE A 140 -5.18 -7.97 -8.29
N ILE A 141 -4.05 -7.90 -7.59
CA ILE A 141 -2.84 -8.63 -7.95
C ILE A 141 -2.82 -9.90 -7.10
N LYS A 142 -2.92 -11.05 -7.77
CA LYS A 142 -2.81 -12.34 -7.08
C LYS A 142 -1.35 -12.64 -6.73
N PRO A 143 -1.08 -13.49 -5.73
CA PRO A 143 0.29 -13.91 -5.39
C PRO A 143 1.08 -14.56 -6.54
N ASN A 144 0.40 -15.06 -7.57
CA ASN A 144 1.04 -15.58 -8.79
C ASN A 144 1.27 -14.50 -9.87
N GLY A 145 1.14 -13.21 -9.54
CA GLY A 145 1.31 -12.07 -10.43
C GLY A 145 0.15 -11.85 -11.41
N LYS A 146 -0.94 -12.64 -11.36
CA LYS A 146 -2.10 -12.42 -12.24
C LYS A 146 -2.90 -11.20 -11.79
N ILE A 147 -3.14 -10.29 -12.72
CA ILE A 147 -3.86 -9.04 -12.50
C ILE A 147 -5.34 -9.21 -12.86
N ARG A 148 -6.24 -8.63 -12.06
CA ARG A 148 -7.67 -8.52 -12.35
C ARG A 148 -8.19 -7.11 -12.03
N PRO A 149 -8.94 -6.46 -12.94
CA PRO A 149 -9.15 -6.87 -14.33
C PRO A 149 -7.83 -6.84 -15.11
N ASN A 150 -7.73 -7.59 -16.21
CA ASN A 150 -6.55 -7.56 -17.09
C ASN A 150 -6.67 -6.48 -18.18
N THR A 151 -7.66 -5.60 -18.11
CA THR A 151 -7.91 -4.53 -19.06
C THR A 151 -8.63 -3.37 -18.36
N VAL A 152 -8.25 -2.14 -18.68
CA VAL A 152 -8.85 -0.90 -18.18
C VAL A 152 -9.04 0.05 -19.36
N GLY A 153 -10.29 0.36 -19.71
CA GLY A 153 -10.58 0.99 -21.00
C GLY A 153 -10.07 0.12 -22.15
N ASP A 154 -9.25 0.71 -23.03
CA ASP A 154 -8.59 -0.03 -24.13
C ASP A 154 -7.15 -0.47 -23.80
N VAL A 155 -6.70 -0.25 -22.55
CA VAL A 155 -5.34 -0.60 -22.09
C VAL A 155 -5.33 -2.00 -21.47
N GLN A 156 -4.50 -2.90 -21.99
CA GLN A 156 -4.31 -4.23 -21.41
C GLN A 156 -3.25 -4.22 -20.31
N LEU A 157 -3.51 -4.94 -19.22
CA LEU A 157 -2.58 -5.11 -18.10
C LEU A 157 -1.93 -6.49 -18.22
N LEU A 158 -0.64 -6.52 -18.54
CA LEU A 158 0.05 -7.75 -18.93
C LEU A 158 0.77 -8.42 -17.77
N GLN A 159 1.49 -7.64 -16.96
CA GLN A 159 2.39 -8.19 -15.94
C GLN A 159 2.57 -7.22 -14.77
N TYR A 160 2.61 -7.76 -13.56
CA TYR A 160 3.01 -7.04 -12.36
C TYR A 160 4.43 -7.44 -11.96
N ALA A 161 5.21 -6.47 -11.49
CA ALA A 161 6.50 -6.69 -10.89
C ALA A 161 6.51 -6.04 -9.50
N GLU A 162 6.87 -6.80 -8.47
CA GLU A 162 6.99 -6.30 -7.10
C GLU A 162 8.07 -5.23 -6.97
N ASN A 163 9.14 -5.37 -7.77
CA ASN A 163 10.33 -4.54 -7.69
C ASN A 163 10.71 -4.06 -9.10
N THR A 164 10.71 -2.74 -9.28
CA THR A 164 11.15 -2.08 -10.50
C THR A 164 12.14 -0.97 -10.21
N MET A 165 13.02 -0.74 -11.18
CA MET A 165 14.01 0.32 -11.15
C MET A 165 13.80 1.23 -12.36
N GLN A 166 13.89 2.55 -12.14
CA GLN A 166 14.03 3.50 -13.23
C GLN A 166 15.45 3.44 -13.76
N THR A 167 15.56 3.30 -15.07
CA THR A 167 16.80 3.43 -15.81
C THR A 167 16.66 4.57 -16.79
N VAL A 168 17.71 5.36 -16.95
CA VAL A 168 17.75 6.40 -17.98
C VAL A 168 18.42 5.85 -19.21
N ARG A 169 17.83 6.14 -20.35
CA ARG A 169 18.45 6.02 -21.67
C ARG A 169 18.41 7.38 -22.34
N PHE A 170 19.36 7.59 -23.24
CA PHE A 170 19.41 8.77 -24.07
C PHE A 170 19.03 8.36 -25.50
N GLU A 171 18.08 9.07 -26.10
CA GLU A 171 17.66 8.90 -27.49
C GLU A 171 17.77 10.24 -28.24
N GLU A 172 17.80 10.20 -29.57
CA GLU A 172 17.82 11.42 -30.39
C GLU A 172 16.48 12.15 -30.27
N GLY A 173 16.51 13.40 -29.81
CA GLY A 173 15.36 14.28 -29.68
C GLY A 173 15.39 15.41 -30.71
N GLU A 174 14.21 15.93 -31.07
CA GLU A 174 14.12 17.00 -32.08
C GLU A 174 14.48 18.39 -31.54
N ASN A 175 14.37 18.61 -30.22
CA ASN A 175 14.49 19.94 -29.58
C ASN A 175 15.37 19.92 -28.31
N SER A 176 16.31 18.99 -28.19
CA SER A 176 17.19 18.91 -27.02
C SER A 176 18.56 19.53 -27.31
N ASN A 177 19.05 20.43 -26.46
CA ASN A 177 20.41 20.97 -26.54
C ASN A 177 21.35 20.27 -25.56
N ASN A 178 21.26 18.94 -25.49
CA ASN A 178 21.99 18.13 -24.54
C ASN A 178 22.76 17.07 -25.30
N LEU A 179 24.08 17.08 -25.23
CA LEU A 179 24.91 16.06 -25.86
C LEU A 179 25.07 14.88 -24.90
N ALA A 180 24.85 13.66 -25.41
CA ALA A 180 25.17 12.43 -24.71
C ALA A 180 26.07 11.52 -25.55
N VAL A 181 26.84 10.68 -24.88
CA VAL A 181 27.67 9.64 -25.51
C VAL A 181 27.45 8.31 -24.84
N GLN A 182 27.42 7.26 -25.64
CA GLN A 182 27.50 5.90 -25.15
C GLN A 182 28.95 5.43 -25.21
N LEU A 183 29.48 5.03 -24.05
CA LEU A 183 30.84 4.56 -23.86
C LEU A 183 30.86 3.06 -23.65
N GLN A 184 31.89 2.42 -24.18
CA GLN A 184 32.26 1.05 -23.91
C GLN A 184 33.60 1.04 -23.17
N LEU A 185 33.61 0.47 -21.97
CA LEU A 185 34.80 0.18 -21.19
C LEU A 185 35.15 -1.30 -21.33
N ASN A 186 36.32 -1.59 -21.88
CA ASN A 186 36.81 -2.94 -22.07
C ASN A 186 38.09 -3.18 -21.25
N SER A 187 38.18 -4.33 -20.58
CA SER A 187 39.42 -4.90 -20.03
C SER A 187 39.52 -6.37 -20.44
N ASP A 188 40.53 -6.69 -21.25
CA ASP A 188 40.80 -8.05 -21.71
C ASP A 188 41.25 -8.95 -20.55
N ARG A 189 42.06 -8.41 -19.62
CA ARG A 189 42.59 -9.15 -18.47
C ARG A 189 41.51 -9.51 -17.45
N MET A 190 40.51 -8.64 -17.29
CA MET A 190 39.39 -8.86 -16.37
C MET A 190 38.19 -9.51 -17.07
N GLY A 191 38.22 -9.69 -18.40
CA GLY A 191 37.11 -10.21 -19.18
C GLY A 191 35.85 -9.34 -19.07
N GLN A 192 36.02 -8.03 -18.87
CA GLN A 192 34.92 -7.11 -18.62
C GLN A 192 34.65 -6.24 -19.83
N ASN A 193 33.36 -6.11 -20.16
CA ASN A 193 32.88 -5.22 -21.19
C ASN A 193 31.64 -4.50 -20.67
N LEU A 194 31.80 -3.24 -20.27
CA LEU A 194 30.74 -2.43 -19.68
C LEU A 194 30.31 -1.33 -20.65
N THR A 195 29.00 -1.15 -20.79
CA THR A 195 28.43 0.00 -21.49
C THR A 195 27.94 1.03 -20.47
N ARG A 196 28.25 2.31 -20.71
CA ARG A 196 27.86 3.45 -19.88
C ARG A 196 27.38 4.60 -20.76
N HIS A 197 26.59 5.50 -20.19
CA HIS A 197 26.21 6.75 -20.82
C HIS A 197 26.77 7.91 -20.00
N LEU A 198 27.39 8.88 -20.68
CA LEU A 198 27.66 10.20 -20.12
C LEU A 198 26.84 11.22 -20.91
N ALA A 199 26.40 12.28 -20.24
CA ALA A 199 25.67 13.38 -20.88
C ALA A 199 26.00 14.70 -20.17
N LEU A 200 25.90 15.80 -20.91
CA LEU A 200 26.03 17.13 -20.32
C LEU A 200 24.91 17.41 -19.31
N HIS A 201 23.73 16.85 -19.49
CA HIS A 201 22.63 16.97 -18.54
C HIS A 201 21.85 15.65 -18.43
N PRO A 202 21.36 15.28 -17.23
CA PRO A 202 21.52 15.98 -15.95
C PRO A 202 22.85 15.65 -15.28
N ILE A 203 23.23 16.40 -14.23
CA ILE A 203 24.51 16.29 -13.50
C ILE A 203 24.85 14.85 -13.08
N SER A 204 23.83 14.04 -12.74
CA SER A 204 24.03 12.63 -12.36
C SER A 204 24.60 11.74 -13.49
N TYR A 205 24.63 12.23 -14.73
CA TYR A 205 25.23 11.57 -15.89
C TYR A 205 26.43 12.35 -16.45
N GLN A 206 26.83 13.46 -15.83
CA GLN A 206 28.07 14.16 -16.19
C GLN A 206 29.30 13.41 -15.70
N GLU A 207 29.21 12.72 -14.54
CA GLU A 207 30.34 12.04 -13.91
C GLU A 207 29.96 10.62 -13.45
N ILE A 208 30.88 9.67 -13.65
CA ILE A 208 30.80 8.30 -13.15
C ILE A 208 32.07 8.00 -12.37
N ASP A 209 31.92 7.75 -11.08
CA ASP A 209 33.01 7.24 -10.23
C ASP A 209 33.14 5.71 -10.40
N LEU A 210 34.32 5.26 -10.84
CA LEU A 210 34.67 3.84 -10.95
C LEU A 210 35.49 3.35 -9.73
N GLY A 211 35.67 4.20 -8.72
CA GLY A 211 36.47 3.97 -7.51
C GLY A 211 37.98 4.10 -7.72
N MET A 212 38.48 3.65 -8.88
CA MET A 212 39.90 3.76 -9.27
C MET A 212 40.20 4.97 -10.16
N ALA A 213 39.16 5.51 -10.79
CA ALA A 213 39.22 6.65 -11.69
C ALA A 213 37.82 7.19 -11.93
N THR A 214 37.73 8.42 -12.43
CA THR A 214 36.46 9.03 -12.83
C THR A 214 36.32 9.09 -14.35
N LEU A 215 35.10 8.89 -14.85
CA LEU A 215 34.74 9.26 -16.22
C LEU A 215 33.86 10.49 -16.14
N GLU A 216 34.16 11.51 -16.92
CA GLU A 216 33.40 12.74 -16.87
C GLU A 216 33.22 13.37 -18.25
N MET A 217 32.11 14.08 -18.43
CA MET A 217 31.83 14.87 -19.62
C MET A 217 31.69 16.34 -19.22
N ILE A 218 32.45 17.20 -19.91
CA ILE A 218 32.58 18.60 -19.58
C ILE A 218 32.32 19.42 -20.84
N GLU A 219 31.38 20.36 -20.75
CA GLU A 219 31.25 21.42 -21.75
C GLU A 219 32.34 22.47 -21.51
N VAL A 220 33.15 22.73 -22.52
CA VAL A 220 34.29 23.64 -22.43
C VAL A 220 34.10 24.83 -23.35
N ASP A 221 34.27 26.03 -22.78
CA ASP A 221 34.22 27.30 -23.52
C ASP A 221 35.57 27.57 -24.22
N SER A 222 36.01 28.83 -24.26
CA SER A 222 37.25 29.29 -24.90
C SER A 222 38.55 28.83 -24.21
N LYS A 223 38.49 27.85 -23.30
CA LYS A 223 39.62 27.38 -22.49
C LYS A 223 39.99 25.91 -22.75
N LEU A 224 39.56 25.34 -23.88
CA LEU A 224 39.84 23.96 -24.28
C LEU A 224 41.33 23.59 -24.11
N ASP A 225 42.26 24.48 -24.47
CA ASP A 225 43.71 24.25 -24.35
C ASP A 225 44.17 23.96 -22.91
N GLN A 226 43.52 24.54 -21.90
CA GLN A 226 43.84 24.29 -20.48
C GLN A 226 43.50 22.86 -20.05
N TYR A 227 42.50 22.25 -20.70
CA TYR A 227 42.11 20.86 -20.45
C TYR A 227 42.95 19.89 -21.28
N LEU A 228 43.32 20.27 -22.51
CA LEU A 228 44.16 19.47 -23.39
C LEU A 228 45.64 19.52 -23.02
N SER A 229 46.08 20.50 -22.23
CA SER A 229 47.45 20.66 -21.75
C SER A 229 47.44 21.33 -20.36
N PRO A 230 47.09 20.58 -19.30
CA PRO A 230 46.97 21.14 -17.97
C PRO A 230 48.34 21.51 -17.37
N ASP A 231 48.40 22.70 -16.76
CA ASP A 231 49.61 23.21 -16.09
C ASP A 231 49.95 22.45 -14.79
N GLN A 232 48.94 21.81 -14.19
CA GLN A 232 49.08 21.05 -12.94
C GLN A 232 48.72 19.59 -13.15
N LYS A 233 49.50 18.72 -12.50
CA LYS A 233 49.23 17.28 -12.49
C LYS A 233 48.05 17.02 -11.55
N ALA A 234 47.02 16.37 -12.04
CA ALA A 234 45.86 16.04 -11.21
C ALA A 234 46.18 14.90 -10.23
N ASP A 235 45.62 15.01 -9.03
CA ASP A 235 45.86 14.09 -7.91
C ASP A 235 45.20 12.71 -8.13
N SER A 236 44.13 12.64 -8.92
CA SER A 236 43.38 11.41 -9.19
C SER A 236 43.30 11.09 -10.70
N PRO A 237 43.21 9.80 -11.07
CA PRO A 237 43.07 9.41 -12.47
C PRO A 237 41.66 9.72 -13.01
N TYR A 238 41.57 10.28 -14.22
CA TYR A 238 40.29 10.62 -14.86
C TYR A 238 40.32 10.48 -16.39
N PHE A 239 39.16 10.26 -16.99
CA PHE A 239 38.95 10.30 -18.44
C PHE A 239 37.84 11.31 -18.71
N GLN A 240 38.25 12.45 -19.24
CA GLN A 240 37.38 13.55 -19.60
C GLN A 240 37.00 13.46 -21.07
N ILE A 241 35.71 13.64 -21.34
CA ILE A 241 35.17 13.93 -22.66
C ILE A 241 34.83 15.41 -22.69
N LEU A 242 35.56 16.16 -23.50
CA LEU A 242 35.46 17.61 -23.59
C LEU A 242 34.62 17.95 -24.82
N VAL A 243 33.54 18.68 -24.63
CA VAL A 243 32.65 19.14 -25.70
C VAL A 243 32.98 20.59 -26.01
N SER A 244 33.49 20.87 -27.21
CA SER A 244 33.80 22.24 -27.63
C SER A 244 32.52 23.01 -28.03
N PRO A 245 32.59 24.35 -28.16
CA PRO A 245 31.46 25.16 -28.63
C PRO A 245 31.04 24.85 -30.09
N GLU A 246 31.89 24.14 -30.84
CA GLU A 246 31.60 23.64 -32.19
C GLU A 246 31.06 22.20 -32.18
N GLU A 247 30.67 21.68 -31.01
CA GLU A 247 30.21 20.30 -30.78
C GLU A 247 31.23 19.22 -31.16
N LYS A 248 32.52 19.58 -31.25
CA LYS A 248 33.60 18.62 -31.44
C LYS A 248 33.98 18.00 -30.11
N LEU A 249 34.19 16.69 -30.12
CA LEU A 249 34.59 15.93 -28.95
C LEU A 249 36.11 15.80 -28.89
N TYR A 250 36.67 16.07 -27.73
CA TYR A 250 38.05 15.79 -27.38
C TYR A 250 38.09 14.89 -26.16
N TYR A 251 39.22 14.24 -25.94
CA TYR A 251 39.47 13.51 -24.71
C TYR A 251 40.71 14.03 -24.00
N ALA A 252 40.69 13.95 -22.68
CA ALA A 252 41.86 14.14 -21.83
C ALA A 252 41.89 13.01 -20.80
N VAL A 253 43.02 12.32 -20.69
CA VAL A 253 43.20 11.23 -19.74
C VAL A 253 44.38 11.51 -18.85
N ASN A 254 44.15 11.48 -17.55
CA ASN A 254 45.20 11.51 -16.54
C ASN A 254 45.35 10.12 -15.89
N SER A 255 46.58 9.65 -15.80
CA SER A 255 46.90 8.35 -15.19
C SER A 255 48.29 8.35 -14.55
N SER A 256 48.61 7.28 -13.83
CA SER A 256 49.98 7.06 -13.34
C SER A 256 51.01 6.91 -14.47
N GLN A 257 50.58 6.55 -15.68
CA GLN A 257 51.42 6.43 -16.89
C GLN A 257 51.66 7.78 -17.58
N GLY A 258 51.00 8.85 -17.13
CA GLY A 258 51.09 10.18 -17.71
C GLY A 258 49.76 10.72 -18.21
N PHE A 259 49.84 11.92 -18.77
CA PHE A 259 48.73 12.64 -19.37
C PHE A 259 48.72 12.44 -20.89
N GLN A 260 47.53 12.26 -21.46
CA GLN A 260 47.31 12.14 -22.90
C GLN A 260 46.02 12.86 -23.27
N SER A 261 45.99 13.51 -24.42
CA SER A 261 44.81 14.19 -24.93
C SER A 261 44.77 14.12 -26.45
N GLY A 262 43.59 14.36 -27.03
CA GLY A 262 43.41 14.34 -28.48
C GLY A 262 41.97 14.52 -28.89
N GLU A 263 41.73 14.49 -30.20
CA GLU A 263 40.38 14.47 -30.75
C GLU A 263 39.73 13.10 -30.51
N LEU A 264 38.46 13.11 -30.09
CA LEU A 264 37.70 11.92 -29.77
C LEU A 264 36.78 11.54 -30.93
N THR A 265 37.07 10.41 -31.56
CA THR A 265 36.28 9.89 -32.68
C THR A 265 35.52 8.63 -32.30
N VAL A 266 34.32 8.47 -32.85
CA VAL A 266 33.47 7.29 -32.63
C VAL A 266 34.18 6.01 -33.10
N ASN A 267 34.00 4.92 -32.36
CA ASN A 267 34.56 3.59 -32.58
C ASN A 267 36.09 3.47 -32.49
N ASN A 268 36.80 4.52 -32.04
CA ASN A 268 38.23 4.44 -31.79
C ASN A 268 38.52 4.17 -30.30
N PRO A 269 39.13 3.03 -29.92
CA PRO A 269 39.45 2.74 -28.53
C PRO A 269 40.68 3.52 -28.05
N ILE A 270 40.55 4.18 -26.90
CA ILE A 270 41.60 4.95 -26.24
C ILE A 270 42.03 4.22 -24.98
N LYS A 271 43.34 3.97 -24.84
CA LYS A 271 43.89 3.36 -23.62
C LYS A 271 43.82 4.36 -22.49
N THR A 272 43.35 3.94 -21.31
CA THR A 272 43.22 4.89 -20.18
C THR A 272 44.51 5.07 -19.40
N GLY A 273 45.42 4.09 -19.45
CA GLY A 273 46.58 4.05 -18.57
C GLY A 273 46.27 3.57 -17.15
N TRP A 274 45.02 3.17 -16.87
CA TRP A 274 44.61 2.50 -15.63
C TRP A 274 44.45 1.02 -15.89
N ALA A 275 45.40 0.23 -15.39
CA ALA A 275 45.49 -1.19 -15.74
C ALA A 275 45.47 -1.38 -17.27
N ASP A 276 44.59 -2.25 -17.78
CA ASP A 276 44.41 -2.57 -19.21
C ASP A 276 43.11 -2.01 -19.80
N PHE A 277 42.46 -1.06 -19.12
CA PHE A 277 41.20 -0.50 -19.59
C PHE A 277 41.35 0.34 -20.88
N GLN A 278 40.38 0.16 -21.77
CA GLN A 278 40.19 1.00 -22.95
C GLN A 278 38.77 1.57 -22.94
N VAL A 279 38.66 2.87 -23.23
CA VAL A 279 37.38 3.57 -23.41
C VAL A 279 37.16 3.76 -24.91
N LYS A 280 35.98 3.41 -25.40
CA LYS A 280 35.57 3.61 -26.78
C LYS A 280 34.19 4.27 -26.80
N VAL A 281 34.04 5.35 -27.56
CA VAL A 281 32.72 5.93 -27.83
C VAL A 281 32.03 5.10 -28.90
N ASN A 282 30.89 4.49 -28.60
CA ASN A 282 30.10 3.74 -29.56
C ASN A 282 29.18 4.64 -30.38
N GLN A 283 28.61 5.66 -29.73
CA GLN A 283 27.61 6.54 -30.31
C GLN A 283 27.68 7.91 -29.63
N VAL A 284 27.49 8.96 -30.44
CA VAL A 284 27.23 10.33 -29.98
C VAL A 284 25.78 10.64 -30.31
N ILE A 285 25.08 11.30 -29.39
CA ILE A 285 23.68 11.70 -29.48
C ILE A 285 23.68 13.22 -29.27
N PRO A 286 23.75 14.02 -30.35
CA PRO A 286 23.89 15.48 -30.25
C PRO A 286 22.71 16.15 -29.56
N HIS A 287 21.49 15.67 -29.85
CA HIS A 287 20.26 16.18 -29.25
C HIS A 287 19.64 15.15 -28.31
N ALA A 288 20.40 14.69 -27.33
CA ALA A 288 19.99 13.65 -26.41
C ALA A 288 18.79 14.07 -25.53
N GLU A 289 17.68 13.35 -25.69
CA GLU A 289 16.53 13.43 -24.81
C GLU A 289 16.54 12.25 -23.83
N ILE A 290 16.21 12.54 -22.57
CA ILE A 290 16.20 11.57 -21.48
C ILE A 290 14.93 10.73 -21.59
N GLN A 291 15.09 9.45 -21.92
CA GLN A 291 14.05 8.45 -21.83
C GLN A 291 14.17 7.69 -20.50
N ARG A 292 13.14 7.79 -19.66
CA ARG A 292 13.06 7.00 -18.42
C ARG A 292 12.39 5.67 -18.70
N ASP A 293 13.16 4.60 -18.70
CA ASP A 293 12.65 3.24 -18.78
C ASP A 293 12.45 2.66 -17.38
N VAL A 294 11.40 1.86 -17.21
CA VAL A 294 11.15 1.13 -15.98
C VAL A 294 11.38 -0.34 -16.30
N ILE A 295 12.23 -1.00 -15.52
CA ILE A 295 12.54 -2.42 -15.70
C ILE A 295 12.30 -3.20 -14.41
N PRO A 296 11.76 -4.43 -14.50
CA PRO A 296 11.66 -5.31 -13.35
C PRO A 296 13.02 -5.86 -12.96
N ILE A 297 13.32 -5.92 -11.67
CA ILE A 297 14.55 -6.54 -11.16
C ILE A 297 14.25 -7.45 -9.96
N ALA A 298 15.19 -8.36 -9.67
CA ALA A 298 15.00 -9.39 -8.64
C ALA A 298 15.42 -8.94 -7.23
N SER A 299 16.15 -7.82 -7.11
CA SER A 299 16.65 -7.33 -5.81
C SER A 299 15.55 -6.63 -5.01
N GLN A 300 15.53 -6.83 -3.70
CA GLN A 300 14.52 -6.28 -2.77
C GLN A 300 14.90 -4.91 -2.19
N ASP A 301 16.11 -4.40 -2.44
CA ASP A 301 16.53 -3.14 -1.82
C ASP A 301 15.87 -1.93 -2.49
N ASN A 302 15.03 -1.26 -1.69
CA ASN A 302 14.53 0.10 -1.88
C ASN A 302 13.83 0.39 -3.22
N GLN A 303 12.96 -0.52 -3.67
CA GLN A 303 12.29 -0.42 -4.97
C GLN A 303 10.77 -0.35 -4.88
N THR A 304 10.18 0.15 -5.96
CA THR A 304 8.74 0.34 -6.09
C THR A 304 8.15 -0.66 -7.07
N PRO A 305 6.89 -1.08 -6.86
CA PRO A 305 6.24 -1.98 -7.77
C PRO A 305 5.98 -1.31 -9.12
N GLY A 306 5.77 -2.14 -10.14
CA GLY A 306 5.48 -1.67 -11.47
C GLY A 306 4.52 -2.57 -12.23
N LEU A 307 3.94 -2.00 -13.26
CA LEU A 307 2.89 -2.60 -14.06
C LEU A 307 3.20 -2.46 -15.55
N LEU A 308 3.30 -3.58 -16.24
CA LEU A 308 3.44 -3.61 -17.69
C LEU A 308 2.07 -3.49 -18.33
N VAL A 309 1.89 -2.43 -19.09
CA VAL A 309 0.67 -2.16 -19.85
C VAL A 309 0.92 -2.27 -21.36
N GLN A 310 -0.14 -2.56 -22.10
CA GLN A 310 -0.14 -2.54 -23.56
C GLN A 310 -1.26 -1.64 -24.06
N MET A 311 -0.89 -0.64 -24.85
CA MET A 311 -1.81 0.29 -25.48
C MET A 311 -2.58 -0.40 -26.62
N PRO A 312 -3.71 0.17 -27.09
CA PRO A 312 -4.51 -0.42 -28.18
C PRO A 312 -3.71 -0.61 -29.47
N THR A 313 -2.71 0.23 -29.69
CA THR A 313 -1.78 0.17 -30.83
C THR A 313 -0.75 -0.96 -30.72
N GLY A 314 -0.73 -1.70 -29.62
CA GLY A 314 0.21 -2.78 -29.34
C GLY A 314 1.49 -2.33 -28.62
N LYS A 315 1.73 -1.02 -28.46
CA LYS A 315 2.89 -0.47 -27.74
C LYS A 315 2.85 -0.88 -26.27
N LYS A 316 3.91 -1.54 -25.79
CA LYS A 316 4.07 -1.96 -24.40
C LYS A 316 4.86 -0.94 -23.61
N GLN A 317 4.50 -0.71 -22.36
CA GLN A 317 5.17 0.24 -21.48
C GLN A 317 5.10 -0.23 -20.04
N TRP A 318 6.23 -0.20 -19.32
CA TRP A 318 6.23 -0.31 -17.87
C TRP A 318 5.85 1.03 -17.24
N LEU A 319 4.93 0.96 -16.28
CA LEU A 319 4.54 2.02 -15.37
C LEU A 319 5.17 1.74 -14.02
N GLN A 320 5.77 2.75 -13.41
CA GLN A 320 6.20 2.67 -12.02
C GLN A 320 5.07 3.15 -11.12
N TRP A 321 4.98 2.57 -9.93
CA TRP A 321 4.01 2.97 -8.93
C TRP A 321 4.18 4.45 -8.54
N GLY A 322 3.06 5.18 -8.53
CA GLY A 322 2.98 6.58 -8.12
C GLY A 322 3.25 7.61 -9.22
N GLU A 323 3.79 7.22 -10.38
CA GLU A 323 4.15 8.16 -11.44
C GLU A 323 3.26 8.00 -12.69
N PRO A 324 2.45 9.03 -13.04
CA PRO A 324 1.68 9.00 -14.28
C PRO A 324 2.61 9.13 -15.50
N ARG A 325 2.34 8.33 -16.54
CA ARG A 325 3.13 8.33 -17.78
C ARG A 325 2.28 8.71 -18.98
N LYS A 326 2.75 9.70 -19.73
CA LYS A 326 2.21 10.02 -21.06
C LYS A 326 2.73 9.02 -22.08
N ILE A 327 1.83 8.37 -22.81
CA ILE A 327 2.15 7.42 -23.86
C ILE A 327 1.54 7.93 -25.17
N ASN A 328 2.41 8.42 -26.06
CA ASN A 328 2.00 8.86 -27.39
C ASN A 328 1.68 7.64 -28.26
N THR A 329 0.51 7.66 -28.90
CA THR A 329 0.05 6.63 -29.83
C THR A 329 -0.50 7.26 -31.11
N ASN A 330 -0.68 6.48 -32.17
CA ASN A 330 -1.29 6.95 -33.42
C ASN A 330 -2.76 7.38 -33.27
N GLN A 331 -3.39 7.06 -32.13
CA GLN A 331 -4.77 7.42 -31.80
C GLN A 331 -4.84 8.63 -30.84
N GLY A 332 -3.68 9.23 -30.51
CA GLY A 332 -3.56 10.33 -29.57
C GLY A 332 -2.76 9.96 -28.32
N ASN A 333 -2.77 10.85 -27.35
CA ASN A 333 -1.98 10.72 -26.12
C ASN A 333 -2.83 10.07 -25.03
N PHE A 334 -2.34 8.97 -24.48
CA PHE A 334 -2.87 8.36 -23.27
C PHE A 334 -2.05 8.84 -22.08
N TYR A 335 -2.68 9.10 -20.94
CA TYR A 335 -1.97 9.22 -19.66
C TYR A 335 -2.38 8.05 -18.80
N VAL A 336 -1.41 7.22 -18.41
CA VAL A 336 -1.67 6.01 -17.63
C VAL A 336 -0.86 6.08 -16.35
N ALA A 337 -1.53 5.87 -15.21
CA ALA A 337 -0.91 5.88 -13.90
C ALA A 337 -1.24 4.58 -13.17
N PHE A 338 -0.25 4.02 -12.47
CA PHE A 338 -0.42 2.94 -11.51
C PHE A 338 -0.19 3.53 -10.12
N THR A 339 -1.24 3.70 -9.34
CA THR A 339 -1.22 4.52 -8.11
C THR A 339 -1.87 3.78 -6.94
N PRO A 340 -1.61 4.21 -5.70
CA PRO A 340 -2.40 3.73 -4.56
C PRO A 340 -3.88 4.13 -4.71
N ASN A 341 -4.78 3.36 -4.11
CA ASN A 341 -6.17 3.74 -3.97
C ASN A 341 -6.31 4.90 -2.97
N LEU A 342 -6.40 6.14 -3.46
CA LEU A 342 -6.53 7.34 -2.64
C LEU A 342 -8.00 7.74 -2.52
N LYS A 343 -8.42 8.02 -1.28
CA LYS A 343 -9.76 8.53 -0.98
C LYS A 343 -9.66 9.88 -0.29
N GLN A 344 -10.42 10.84 -0.78
CA GLN A 344 -10.48 12.17 -0.19
C GLN A 344 -11.38 12.19 1.04
N LEU A 345 -10.90 12.83 2.10
CA LEU A 345 -11.62 13.10 3.33
C LEU A 345 -12.35 14.44 3.25
N PRO A 346 -13.48 14.60 3.97
CA PRO A 346 -14.23 15.86 4.01
C PRO A 346 -13.60 16.91 4.95
N PHE A 347 -12.42 16.63 5.50
CA PHE A 347 -11.64 17.51 6.36
C PHE A 347 -10.15 17.24 6.14
N THR A 348 -9.33 18.18 6.57
CA THR A 348 -7.87 18.13 6.50
C THR A 348 -7.32 17.88 7.89
N ILE A 349 -6.30 17.02 8.00
CA ILE A 349 -5.53 16.83 9.23
C ILE A 349 -4.11 17.33 9.01
N HIS A 350 -3.66 18.24 9.86
CA HIS A 350 -2.26 18.65 9.95
C HIS A 350 -1.65 18.05 11.23
N LEU A 351 -0.36 17.68 11.16
CA LEU A 351 0.40 17.24 12.33
C LEU A 351 1.11 18.46 12.88
N ASP A 352 0.72 18.89 14.07
CA ASP A 352 1.32 20.06 14.71
C ASP A 352 2.66 19.67 15.37
N ASP A 353 2.69 18.52 16.04
CA ASP A 353 3.89 17.96 16.67
C ASP A 353 3.80 16.44 16.81
N PHE A 354 4.96 15.77 16.85
CA PHE A 354 5.08 14.34 17.12
C PHE A 354 6.04 14.08 18.26
N ILE A 355 5.47 13.65 19.39
CA ILE A 355 6.18 13.50 20.66
C ILE A 355 6.47 12.02 20.90
N VAL A 356 7.73 11.68 21.17
CA VAL A 356 8.15 10.33 21.53
C VAL A 356 8.72 10.33 22.94
N GLU A 357 8.01 9.72 23.88
CA GLU A 357 8.46 9.52 25.25
C GLU A 357 9.29 8.25 25.37
N ARG A 358 10.35 8.28 26.18
CA ARG A 358 11.24 7.14 26.42
C ARG A 358 11.20 6.74 27.89
N ASN A 359 11.45 5.46 28.16
CA ASN A 359 11.53 4.95 29.52
C ASN A 359 12.73 5.57 30.26
N GLU A 360 12.54 5.89 31.54
CA GLU A 360 13.61 6.41 32.38
C GLU A 360 14.85 5.49 32.34
N GLY A 361 16.01 6.07 32.02
CA GLY A 361 17.28 5.33 31.95
C GLY A 361 17.43 4.41 30.74
N SER A 362 16.55 4.45 29.74
CA SER A 362 16.67 3.67 28.50
C SER A 362 16.35 4.50 27.25
N GLN A 363 16.80 4.01 26.09
CA GLN A 363 16.39 4.53 24.78
C GLN A 363 15.11 3.84 24.26
N SER A 364 14.50 2.93 25.03
CA SER A 364 13.25 2.28 24.64
C SER A 364 12.09 3.27 24.67
N VAL A 365 11.27 3.24 23.61
CA VAL A 365 10.08 4.09 23.47
C VAL A 365 9.00 3.61 24.43
N ALA A 366 8.48 4.54 25.23
CA ALA A 366 7.39 4.31 26.19
C ALA A 366 6.03 4.64 25.57
N MET A 367 5.94 5.77 24.87
CA MET A 367 4.72 6.25 24.22
C MET A 367 5.10 7.15 23.04
N TRP A 368 4.21 7.23 22.05
CA TRP A 368 4.26 8.29 21.05
C TRP A 368 2.88 8.91 20.84
N THR A 369 2.89 10.21 20.61
CA THR A 369 1.70 11.06 20.54
C THR A 369 1.80 11.97 19.32
N SER A 370 0.74 11.99 18.51
CA SER A 370 0.57 13.02 17.48
C SER A 370 -0.38 14.09 18.00
N GLN A 371 0.10 15.32 18.05
CA GLN A 371 -0.75 16.49 18.18
C GLN A 371 -1.20 16.90 16.79
N ILE A 372 -2.51 16.95 16.58
CA ILE A 372 -3.10 17.16 15.27
C ILE A 372 -4.13 18.27 15.30
N THR A 373 -4.15 19.05 14.22
CA THR A 373 -5.21 20.01 13.94
C THR A 373 -6.09 19.46 12.83
N ILE A 374 -7.37 19.29 13.14
CA ILE A 374 -8.39 18.84 12.19
C ILE A 374 -9.19 20.06 11.76
N LYS A 375 -9.28 20.30 10.44
CA LYS A 375 -9.90 21.48 9.87
C LYS A 375 -10.89 21.12 8.76
N ASN A 376 -12.05 21.74 8.77
CA ASN A 376 -12.97 21.78 7.63
C ASN A 376 -13.31 23.24 7.27
N SER A 377 -14.34 23.48 6.46
CA SER A 377 -14.74 24.85 6.05
C SER A 377 -15.37 25.69 7.17
N GLU A 378 -15.79 25.08 8.28
CA GLU A 378 -16.59 25.69 9.35
C GLU A 378 -15.87 25.71 10.72
N GLU A 379 -15.06 24.69 11.00
CA GLU A 379 -14.42 24.48 12.29
C GLU A 379 -12.96 24.03 12.17
N GLU A 380 -12.18 24.36 13.19
CA GLU A 380 -10.81 23.93 13.40
C GLU A 380 -10.68 23.44 14.84
N VAL A 381 -10.20 22.20 15.02
CA VAL A 381 -10.16 21.51 16.30
C VAL A 381 -8.84 20.81 16.49
N GLN A 382 -8.16 21.12 17.59
CA GLN A 382 -6.94 20.44 18.02
C GLN A 382 -7.27 19.17 18.81
N ARG A 383 -6.50 18.11 18.56
CA ARG A 383 -6.64 16.80 19.21
C ARG A 383 -5.27 16.16 19.41
N GLU A 384 -5.20 15.25 20.37
CA GLU A 384 -4.04 14.38 20.55
C GLU A 384 -4.46 12.94 20.26
N VAL A 385 -3.59 12.20 19.58
CA VAL A 385 -3.79 10.79 19.25
C VAL A 385 -2.53 10.03 19.64
N TRP A 386 -2.65 9.13 20.60
CA TRP A 386 -1.53 8.31 21.08
C TRP A 386 -1.91 6.83 21.16
N MET A 387 -0.96 5.99 21.55
CA MET A 387 -1.13 4.54 21.59
C MET A 387 -2.39 4.13 22.37
N ASN A 388 -3.27 3.34 21.73
CA ASN A 388 -4.55 2.87 22.29
C ASN A 388 -5.56 3.95 22.66
N HIS A 389 -5.32 5.21 22.29
CA HIS A 389 -6.20 6.34 22.56
C HIS A 389 -6.56 7.07 21.26
N PRO A 390 -7.57 6.57 20.52
CA PRO A 390 -8.07 7.22 19.33
C PRO A 390 -8.93 8.44 19.65
N THR A 391 -9.08 9.33 18.67
CA THR A 391 -10.06 10.43 18.69
C THR A 391 -11.16 10.21 17.66
N TRP A 392 -12.28 10.92 17.83
CA TRP A 392 -13.42 10.87 16.92
C TRP A 392 -13.77 12.26 16.40
N TYR A 393 -14.05 12.34 15.10
CA TYR A 393 -14.43 13.58 14.43
C TYR A 393 -15.44 13.29 13.32
N GLN A 394 -16.64 13.87 13.41
CA GLN A 394 -17.73 13.70 12.42
C GLN A 394 -18.01 12.24 11.99
N GLY A 395 -17.95 11.30 12.95
CA GLY A 395 -18.16 9.87 12.72
C GLY A 395 -16.95 9.11 12.18
N TRP A 396 -15.80 9.78 11.98
CA TRP A 396 -14.52 9.15 11.71
C TRP A 396 -13.77 8.90 13.01
N LYS A 397 -13.18 7.71 13.13
CA LYS A 397 -12.22 7.34 14.15
C LYS A 397 -10.82 7.55 13.59
N ILE A 398 -9.98 8.26 14.33
CA ILE A 398 -8.58 8.53 13.99
C ILE A 398 -7.72 7.93 15.09
N ALA A 399 -6.79 7.05 14.71
CA ALA A 399 -5.92 6.33 15.64
C ALA A 399 -4.47 6.34 15.14
N GLN A 400 -3.50 6.15 16.03
CA GLN A 400 -2.12 5.90 15.64
C GLN A 400 -2.00 4.58 14.86
N ALA A 401 -1.32 4.60 13.72
CA ALA A 401 -0.97 3.39 12.97
C ALA A 401 0.53 3.08 13.05
N SER A 402 1.37 4.04 12.69
CA SER A 402 2.83 3.88 12.66
C SER A 402 3.54 5.23 12.61
N TRP A 403 4.87 5.22 12.78
CA TRP A 403 5.74 6.39 12.71
C TRP A 403 7.13 5.97 12.19
N ASN A 404 7.96 6.94 11.83
CA ASN A 404 9.32 6.68 11.35
C ASN A 404 10.37 7.09 12.40
N PRO A 405 11.16 6.14 12.96
CA PRO A 405 12.24 6.45 13.88
C PRO A 405 13.35 7.34 13.32
N GLY A 406 13.54 7.35 12.00
CA GLY A 406 14.52 8.21 11.32
C GLY A 406 13.99 9.59 10.96
N ASP A 407 12.69 9.84 11.14
CA ASP A 407 12.04 11.09 10.77
C ASP A 407 10.84 11.35 11.70
N LEU A 408 11.07 12.19 12.71
CA LEU A 408 10.05 12.56 13.69
C LEU A 408 9.12 13.65 13.18
N GLU A 409 9.28 14.11 11.94
CA GLU A 409 8.37 15.09 11.33
C GLU A 409 7.15 14.40 10.70
N GLN A 410 7.03 13.08 10.81
CA GLN A 410 5.92 12.33 10.22
C GLN A 410 5.23 11.36 11.18
N SER A 411 3.91 11.21 11.00
CA SER A 411 3.11 10.17 11.62
C SER A 411 2.11 9.60 10.61
N THR A 412 1.85 8.31 10.70
CA THR A 412 0.79 7.65 9.95
C THR A 412 -0.40 7.38 10.86
N LEU A 413 -1.55 7.96 10.50
CA LEU A 413 -2.80 7.81 11.22
C LEU A 413 -3.70 6.80 10.50
N GLN A 414 -4.32 5.88 11.24
CA GLN A 414 -5.42 5.06 10.76
C GLN A 414 -6.71 5.88 10.84
N VAL A 415 -7.36 6.05 9.70
CA VAL A 415 -8.64 6.77 9.59
C VAL A 415 -9.70 5.77 9.17
N LYS A 416 -10.73 5.60 10.02
CA LYS A 416 -11.81 4.63 9.82
C LYS A 416 -13.17 5.26 10.01
N ARG A 417 -14.14 4.90 9.17
CA ARG A 417 -15.55 5.23 9.35
C ARG A 417 -16.43 4.04 9.01
N GLU A 418 -17.42 3.81 9.86
CA GLU A 418 -18.49 2.85 9.64
C GLU A 418 -19.82 3.50 10.06
N PRO A 419 -20.95 3.13 9.44
CA PRO A 419 -22.24 3.67 9.84
C PRO A 419 -22.54 3.33 11.31
N ILE A 420 -23.06 4.28 12.08
CA ILE A 420 -23.30 4.12 13.53
C ILE A 420 -24.17 2.89 13.84
N TRP A 421 -25.15 2.60 12.98
CA TRP A 421 -26.02 1.43 13.14
C TRP A 421 -25.25 0.11 12.97
N VAL A 422 -24.18 0.07 12.17
CA VAL A 422 -23.31 -1.12 12.02
C VAL A 422 -22.53 -1.36 13.30
N THR A 423 -21.95 -0.31 13.88
CA THR A 423 -21.30 -0.38 15.20
C THR A 423 -22.31 -0.84 16.27
N ALA A 424 -23.53 -0.30 16.24
CA ALA A 424 -24.59 -0.73 17.17
C ALA A 424 -24.95 -2.22 17.01
N LEU A 425 -24.91 -2.78 15.79
CA LEU A 425 -25.12 -4.21 15.58
C LEU A 425 -23.99 -5.04 16.21
N THR A 426 -22.72 -4.72 15.98
CA THR A 426 -21.61 -5.54 16.52
C THR A 426 -21.54 -5.50 18.04
N PHE A 427 -21.70 -4.32 18.65
CA PHE A 427 -21.75 -4.17 20.11
C PHE A 427 -23.04 -4.75 20.69
N GLY A 428 -24.19 -4.50 20.07
CA GLY A 428 -25.49 -5.03 20.50
C GLY A 428 -25.53 -6.56 20.45
N GLY A 429 -25.01 -7.16 19.38
CA GLY A 429 -24.87 -8.62 19.26
C GLY A 429 -23.97 -9.22 20.33
N SER A 430 -22.84 -8.58 20.63
CA SER A 430 -21.95 -8.98 21.73
C SER A 430 -22.65 -8.90 23.10
N GLY A 431 -23.40 -7.81 23.33
CA GLY A 431 -24.24 -7.66 24.53
C GLY A 431 -25.30 -8.74 24.65
N LEU A 432 -25.96 -9.11 23.55
CA LEU A 432 -26.92 -10.23 23.52
C LEU A 432 -26.25 -11.57 23.84
N VAL A 433 -25.05 -11.85 23.31
CA VAL A 433 -24.31 -13.07 23.65
C VAL A 433 -24.06 -13.16 25.15
N VAL A 434 -23.52 -12.11 25.75
CA VAL A 434 -23.23 -12.04 27.20
C VAL A 434 -24.52 -12.19 28.01
N LEU A 435 -25.56 -11.42 27.68
CA LEU A 435 -26.86 -11.48 28.35
C LEU A 435 -27.48 -12.88 28.26
N GLY A 436 -27.43 -13.50 27.07
CA GLY A 436 -27.96 -14.85 26.84
C GLY A 436 -27.24 -15.89 27.70
N ILE A 437 -25.90 -15.82 27.80
CA ILE A 437 -25.10 -16.70 28.66
C ILE A 437 -25.47 -16.49 30.13
N VAL A 438 -25.57 -15.24 30.59
CA VAL A 438 -25.95 -14.91 31.97
C VAL A 438 -27.33 -15.48 32.30
N ILE A 439 -28.33 -15.27 31.45
CA ILE A 439 -29.68 -15.80 31.65
C ILE A 439 -29.65 -17.34 31.65
N MET A 440 -28.85 -17.95 30.77
CA MET A 440 -28.78 -19.40 30.63
C MET A 440 -28.27 -20.10 31.89
N PHE A 441 -27.23 -19.55 32.54
CA PHE A 441 -26.60 -20.13 33.72
C PHE A 441 -27.17 -19.62 35.05
N TYR A 442 -27.44 -18.31 35.16
CA TYR A 442 -27.82 -17.66 36.42
C TYR A 442 -29.30 -17.28 36.52
N GLY A 443 -30.06 -17.31 35.42
CA GLY A 443 -31.45 -16.82 35.40
C GLY A 443 -32.40 -17.55 36.36
N ARG A 444 -32.15 -18.83 36.67
CA ARG A 444 -32.93 -19.57 37.69
C ARG A 444 -32.63 -19.09 39.11
N SER A 445 -31.38 -18.73 39.40
CA SER A 445 -30.98 -18.21 40.71
C SER A 445 -31.56 -16.81 40.93
N LEU A 446 -31.43 -15.94 39.92
CA LEU A 446 -31.98 -14.59 39.90
C LEU A 446 -33.51 -14.59 40.05
N SER A 447 -34.22 -15.45 39.32
CA SER A 447 -35.68 -15.58 39.42
C SER A 447 -36.14 -16.00 40.82
N LYS A 448 -35.41 -16.89 41.50
CA LYS A 448 -35.72 -17.29 42.88
C LYS A 448 -35.52 -16.16 43.88
N GLN A 449 -34.44 -15.38 43.75
CA GLN A 449 -34.17 -14.23 44.62
C GLN A 449 -35.23 -13.13 44.45
N VAL A 450 -35.61 -12.81 43.21
CA VAL A 450 -36.67 -11.82 42.93
C VAL A 450 -38.03 -12.28 43.46
N THR A 451 -38.34 -13.58 43.36
CA THR A 451 -39.58 -14.14 43.91
C THR A 451 -39.59 -14.11 45.45
N ALA A 452 -38.44 -14.30 46.08
CA ALA A 452 -38.28 -14.21 47.54
C ALA A 452 -38.35 -12.78 48.09
N MET A 453 -38.10 -11.77 47.25
CA MET A 453 -38.20 -10.34 47.62
C MET A 453 -39.59 -9.74 47.42
N LYS A 454 -40.56 -10.46 46.82
CA LYS A 454 -41.94 -9.98 46.74
C LYS A 454 -42.61 -10.10 48.12
N PRO A 455 -43.16 -9.00 48.70
CA PRO A 455 -43.90 -9.08 49.95
C PRO A 455 -45.14 -9.96 49.77
N LYS A 456 -45.41 -10.80 50.77
CA LYS A 456 -46.54 -11.72 50.80
C LYS A 456 -47.80 -10.88 51.05
N GLU A 457 -48.69 -10.75 50.06
CA GLU A 457 -50.01 -10.14 50.30
C GLU A 457 -50.74 -10.96 51.37
N GLU A 458 -51.11 -10.31 52.47
CA GLU A 458 -51.91 -10.88 53.54
C GLU A 458 -53.30 -11.23 53.01
N SER A 459 -53.56 -12.53 52.89
CA SER A 459 -54.91 -13.08 52.71
C SER A 459 -55.71 -12.83 53.99
N THR A 460 -56.44 -11.71 54.06
CA THR A 460 -57.53 -11.53 55.02
C THR A 460 -58.70 -12.43 54.62
N ALA A 461 -58.77 -13.61 55.24
CA ALA A 461 -59.95 -14.47 55.17
C ALA A 461 -61.11 -13.76 55.88
N THR A 462 -62.15 -13.44 55.12
CA THR A 462 -63.43 -12.95 55.65
C THR A 462 -64.19 -14.15 56.24
N GLU A 463 -64.05 -14.38 57.54
CA GLU A 463 -64.97 -15.22 58.32
C GLU A 463 -66.09 -14.31 58.86
N ALA A 464 -67.12 -14.09 58.05
CA ALA A 464 -68.37 -13.45 58.47
C ALA A 464 -69.40 -14.52 58.82
N ILE A 465 -69.47 -14.83 60.11
CA ILE A 465 -70.68 -14.96 60.95
C ILE A 465 -71.94 -15.51 60.25
N HIS A 466 -72.30 -16.75 60.58
CA HIS A 466 -73.69 -17.24 60.50
C HIS A 466 -74.28 -17.35 61.93
N VAL A 467 -75.26 -16.47 62.22
CA VAL A 467 -76.62 -16.72 62.77
C VAL A 467 -76.75 -17.85 63.82
N ASN A 468 -77.27 -17.68 65.05
CA ASN A 468 -78.40 -16.91 65.57
C ASN A 468 -78.27 -16.79 67.10
#